data_AF-I4BLX5-F1
#
_entry.id   AF-I4BLX5-F1
#
_cell.length_a   1.000
_cell.length_b   1.000
_cell.length_c   1.000
_cell.angle_alpha   90.00
_cell.angle_beta   90.00
_cell.angle_gamma   90.00
#
_symmetry.space_group_name_H-M   'P 1'
#
loop_
_entity.id
_entity.type
_entity.pdbx_description
1 polymer ?
#
loop_
_entity_poly.entity_id
_entity_poly.type
_entity_poly.pdbx_seq_one_letter_code
_entity_poly.pdbx_strand_id
1 'polypeptide(L)'
;MIPILTAVIGAVVVIAGAFVARNATHYAAELEAVQSRREAELRDLLEFRDALIDALHAMGEYLFVLRHIALPHEADFERLGGESPALERRMKHLLPLIGKRERLRNLALGLLWEDLREATKPLDELIQLLRDDKVVEAFAVHEAHPDMTDHLVHLIGQRRRELVETYPTSVPMTPFRYWPSQNASS
;
A
#
# COMPACT_ATOMS: atom_id res chain seq x y z
N MET A 1 -6.11 -59.05 36.50
CA MET A 1 -5.34 -57.99 35.80
C MET A 1 -6.27 -57.32 34.79
N ILE A 2 -6.04 -56.06 34.38
CA ILE A 2 -6.78 -55.24 33.38
C ILE A 2 -7.74 -54.12 33.92
N PRO A 3 -7.50 -53.47 35.07
CA PRO A 3 -8.04 -52.11 35.30
C PRO A 3 -6.97 -51.01 35.32
N ILE A 4 -5.73 -51.35 35.70
CA ILE A 4 -4.60 -50.40 35.75
C ILE A 4 -4.10 -50.06 34.34
N LEU A 5 -4.09 -51.05 33.44
CA LEU A 5 -3.59 -50.88 32.06
C LEU A 5 -4.48 -49.93 31.24
N THR A 6 -5.80 -50.04 31.39
CA THR A 6 -6.80 -49.18 30.75
C THR A 6 -6.78 -47.75 31.29
N ALA A 7 -6.53 -47.57 32.59
CA ALA A 7 -6.38 -46.24 33.19
C ALA A 7 -5.12 -45.50 32.69
N VAL A 8 -4.00 -46.23 32.53
CA VAL A 8 -2.74 -45.66 32.00
C VAL A 8 -2.89 -45.25 30.53
N ILE A 9 -3.52 -46.10 29.71
CA ILE A 9 -3.79 -45.76 28.29
C ILE A 9 -4.74 -44.56 28.19
N GLY A 10 -5.81 -44.53 29.01
CA GLY A 10 -6.73 -43.40 29.07
C GLY A 10 -6.04 -42.09 29.46
N ALA A 11 -5.15 -42.11 30.47
CA ALA A 11 -4.39 -40.93 30.89
C ALA A 11 -3.45 -40.43 29.77
N VAL A 12 -2.75 -41.33 29.08
CA VAL A 12 -1.84 -40.96 27.97
C VAL A 12 -2.61 -40.37 26.79
N VAL A 13 -3.79 -40.91 26.45
CA VAL A 13 -4.65 -40.38 25.37
C VAL A 13 -5.20 -39.00 25.74
N VAL A 14 -5.62 -38.78 26.99
CA VAL A 14 -6.11 -37.48 27.46
C VAL A 14 -4.99 -36.43 27.46
N ILE A 15 -3.79 -36.79 27.92
CA ILE A 15 -2.63 -35.89 27.91
C ILE A 15 -2.23 -35.57 26.46
N ALA A 16 -2.14 -36.57 25.58
CA ALA A 16 -1.83 -36.36 24.17
C ALA A 16 -2.90 -35.49 23.47
N GLY A 17 -4.18 -35.74 23.73
CA GLY A 17 -5.29 -34.94 23.21
C GLY A 17 -5.26 -33.49 23.70
N ALA A 18 -4.94 -33.25 24.98
CA ALA A 18 -4.79 -31.91 25.53
C ALA A 18 -3.59 -31.15 24.94
N PHE A 19 -2.46 -31.83 24.70
CA PHE A 19 -1.29 -31.25 24.04
C PHE A 19 -1.57 -30.90 22.57
N VAL A 20 -2.23 -31.79 21.82
CA VAL A 20 -2.62 -31.54 20.43
C VAL A 20 -3.63 -30.39 20.37
N ALA A 21 -4.62 -30.35 21.27
CA ALA A 21 -5.58 -29.24 21.33
C ALA A 21 -4.90 -27.91 21.64
N ARG A 22 -3.96 -27.86 22.60
CA ARG A 22 -3.23 -26.65 22.96
C ARG A 22 -2.28 -26.16 21.87
N ASN A 23 -1.63 -27.08 21.16
CA ASN A 23 -0.78 -26.72 20.03
C ASN A 23 -1.61 -26.31 18.80
N ALA A 24 -2.78 -26.93 18.57
CA ALA A 24 -3.69 -26.55 17.50
C ALA A 24 -4.31 -25.17 17.73
N THR A 25 -4.65 -24.82 18.98
CA THR A 25 -5.15 -23.47 19.29
C THR A 25 -4.06 -22.41 19.16
N HIS A 26 -2.83 -22.70 19.58
CA HIS A 26 -1.69 -21.80 19.38
C HIS A 26 -1.39 -21.59 17.90
N TYR A 27 -1.35 -22.67 17.12
CA TYR A 27 -1.15 -22.63 15.68
C TYR A 27 -2.26 -21.86 14.96
N ALA A 28 -3.52 -22.07 15.34
CA ALA A 28 -4.65 -21.34 14.78
C ALA A 28 -4.54 -19.83 15.07
N ALA A 29 -4.18 -19.45 16.30
CA ALA A 29 -3.99 -18.05 16.68
C ALA A 29 -2.81 -17.38 15.95
N GLU A 30 -1.69 -18.10 15.78
CA GLU A 30 -0.55 -17.60 15.00
C GLU A 30 -0.89 -17.45 13.52
N LEU A 31 -1.61 -18.43 12.94
CA LEU A 31 -2.06 -18.36 11.56
C LEU A 31 -2.99 -17.17 11.34
N GLU A 32 -3.94 -16.97 12.25
CA GLU A 32 -4.88 -15.85 12.23
C GLU A 32 -4.14 -14.50 12.34
N ALA A 33 -3.13 -14.40 13.21
CA ALA A 33 -2.33 -13.18 13.34
C ALA A 33 -1.53 -12.86 12.06
N VAL A 34 -0.94 -13.87 11.42
CA VAL A 34 -0.19 -13.68 10.16
C VAL A 34 -1.14 -13.36 9.01
N GLN A 35 -2.31 -14.00 8.94
CA GLN A 35 -3.36 -13.70 7.96
C GLN A 35 -3.90 -12.28 8.13
N SER A 36 -4.24 -11.89 9.36
CA SER A 36 -4.71 -10.53 9.69
C SER A 36 -3.71 -9.45 9.27
N ARG A 37 -2.42 -9.67 9.52
CA ARG A 37 -1.37 -8.76 9.03
C ARG A 37 -1.35 -8.69 7.50
N ARG A 38 -1.44 -9.82 6.81
CA ARG A 38 -1.45 -9.85 5.33
C ARG A 38 -2.70 -9.21 4.74
N GLU A 39 -3.84 -9.36 5.38
CA GLU A 39 -5.07 -8.67 4.99
C GLU A 39 -4.96 -7.15 5.17
N ALA A 40 -4.31 -6.69 6.24
CA ALA A 40 -4.03 -5.27 6.43
C ALA A 40 -3.11 -4.74 5.32
N GLU A 41 -2.01 -5.44 5.02
CA GLU A 41 -1.08 -5.07 3.94
C GLU A 41 -1.78 -5.02 2.56
N LEU A 42 -2.68 -5.97 2.28
CA LEU A 42 -3.47 -5.95 1.05
C LEU A 42 -4.46 -4.78 1.02
N ARG A 43 -5.10 -4.47 2.15
CA ARG A 43 -6.05 -3.35 2.27
C ARG A 43 -5.35 -2.02 2.04
N ASP A 44 -4.19 -1.82 2.65
CA ASP A 44 -3.39 -0.60 2.48
C ASP A 44 -2.96 -0.42 1.02
N LEU A 45 -2.53 -1.51 0.34
CA LEU A 45 -2.18 -1.48 -1.07
C LEU A 45 -3.38 -1.13 -1.97
N LEU A 46 -4.56 -1.68 -1.67
CA LEU A 46 -5.79 -1.39 -2.42
C LEU A 46 -6.26 0.05 -2.21
N GLU A 47 -6.23 0.54 -0.97
CA GLU A 47 -6.58 1.93 -0.68
C GLU A 47 -5.62 2.91 -1.36
N PHE A 48 -4.32 2.61 -1.32
CA PHE A 48 -3.31 3.38 -2.04
C PHE A 48 -3.56 3.39 -3.56
N ARG A 49 -3.87 2.23 -4.16
CA ARG A 49 -4.21 2.13 -5.59
C ARG A 49 -5.40 3.01 -5.93
N ASP A 50 -6.45 2.95 -5.14
CA ASP A 50 -7.69 3.71 -5.40
C ASP A 50 -7.43 5.21 -5.27
N ALA A 51 -6.64 5.63 -4.27
CA ALA A 51 -6.20 7.03 -4.14
C ALA A 51 -5.31 7.49 -5.32
N LEU A 52 -4.46 6.61 -5.85
CA LEU A 52 -3.64 6.91 -7.02
C LEU A 52 -4.51 7.12 -8.26
N ILE A 53 -5.46 6.22 -8.53
CA ILE A 53 -6.40 6.35 -9.66
C ILE A 53 -7.17 7.66 -9.56
N ASP A 54 -7.65 7.98 -8.36
CA ASP A 54 -8.35 9.22 -8.07
C ASP A 54 -7.49 10.46 -8.39
N ALA A 55 -6.23 10.46 -7.95
CA ALA A 55 -5.30 11.57 -8.18
C ALA A 55 -4.97 11.73 -9.67
N LEU A 56 -4.73 10.62 -10.39
CA LEU A 56 -4.46 10.61 -11.82
C LEU A 56 -5.66 11.12 -12.63
N HIS A 57 -6.88 10.74 -12.24
CA HIS A 57 -8.09 11.24 -12.89
C HIS A 57 -8.24 12.75 -12.70
N ALA A 58 -8.10 13.26 -11.46
CA ALA A 58 -8.16 14.69 -11.20
C ALA A 58 -7.04 15.47 -11.92
N MET A 59 -5.85 14.88 -12.05
CA MET A 59 -4.74 15.45 -12.81
C MET A 59 -5.10 15.54 -14.30
N GLY A 60 -5.66 14.49 -14.88
CA GLY A 60 -6.14 14.48 -16.27
C GLY A 60 -7.21 15.55 -16.53
N GLU A 61 -8.19 15.69 -15.64
CA GLU A 61 -9.21 16.75 -15.71
C GLU A 61 -8.57 18.14 -15.66
N TYR A 62 -7.63 18.35 -14.74
CA TYR A 62 -6.97 19.63 -14.58
C TYR A 62 -6.08 20.00 -15.79
N LEU A 63 -5.30 19.05 -16.31
CA LEU A 63 -4.50 19.23 -17.53
C LEU A 63 -5.39 19.51 -18.75
N PHE A 64 -6.53 18.80 -18.86
CA PHE A 64 -7.52 19.07 -19.88
C PHE A 64 -8.03 20.52 -19.78
N VAL A 65 -8.40 20.96 -18.59
CA VAL A 65 -8.88 22.33 -18.34
C VAL A 65 -7.79 23.37 -18.66
N LEU A 66 -6.56 23.16 -18.22
CA LEU A 66 -5.43 24.04 -18.51
C LEU A 66 -5.26 24.25 -20.02
N ARG A 67 -5.27 23.17 -20.81
CA ARG A 67 -5.15 23.22 -22.27
C ARG A 67 -6.26 24.06 -22.94
N HIS A 68 -7.44 24.15 -22.33
CA HIS A 68 -8.60 24.87 -22.88
C HIS A 68 -8.78 26.28 -22.32
N ILE A 69 -8.04 26.65 -21.27
CA ILE A 69 -8.12 27.99 -20.65
C ILE A 69 -7.06 28.94 -21.20
N ALA A 70 -5.84 28.45 -21.45
CA ALA A 70 -4.78 29.24 -22.07
C ALA A 70 -3.71 28.29 -22.64
N LEU A 71 -3.21 28.58 -23.84
CA LEU A 71 -2.07 27.83 -24.37
C LEU A 71 -0.82 28.19 -23.55
N PRO A 72 0.03 27.23 -23.17
CA PRO A 72 1.24 27.48 -22.36
C PRO A 72 2.28 28.39 -23.03
N HIS A 73 1.98 28.96 -24.19
CA HIS A 73 2.85 29.86 -24.98
C HIS A 73 2.23 31.25 -25.19
N GLU A 74 1.06 31.53 -24.63
CA GLU A 74 0.40 32.84 -24.73
C GLU A 74 0.84 33.76 -23.59
N ALA A 75 1.17 35.02 -23.92
CA ALA A 75 1.52 36.06 -22.94
C ALA A 75 0.37 36.36 -21.94
N ASP A 76 -0.85 35.94 -22.26
CA ASP A 76 -2.02 36.05 -21.39
C ASP A 76 -2.04 34.95 -20.30
N PHE A 77 -1.25 33.88 -20.43
CA PHE A 77 -1.10 32.82 -19.42
C PHE A 77 -0.51 33.37 -18.11
N GLU A 78 0.47 34.27 -18.20
CA GLU A 78 1.11 34.93 -17.05
C GLU A 78 0.30 36.12 -16.49
N ARG A 79 -0.71 36.60 -17.23
CA ARG A 79 -1.49 37.81 -16.90
C ARG A 79 -2.84 37.56 -16.25
N LEU A 80 -3.14 36.31 -15.90
CA LEU A 80 -4.38 35.95 -15.20
C LEU A 80 -4.38 36.53 -13.77
N GLY A 81 -4.74 37.80 -13.66
CA GLY A 81 -4.95 38.49 -12.40
C GLY A 81 -6.06 37.81 -11.56
N GLY A 82 -6.04 38.09 -10.25
CA GLY A 82 -6.82 37.41 -9.21
C GLY A 82 -8.35 37.36 -9.35
N GLU A 83 -8.94 38.06 -10.33
CA GLU A 83 -10.40 38.11 -10.56
C GLU A 83 -10.83 37.57 -11.94
N SER A 84 -9.93 36.92 -12.68
CA SER A 84 -10.27 36.35 -13.98
C SER A 84 -11.20 35.11 -13.84
N PRO A 85 -12.29 35.01 -14.63
CA PRO A 85 -13.14 33.81 -14.68
C PRO A 85 -12.36 32.52 -15.03
N ALA A 86 -11.22 32.67 -15.70
CA ALA A 86 -10.29 31.59 -15.99
C ALA A 86 -9.55 31.09 -14.75
N LEU A 87 -9.22 31.97 -13.79
CA LEU A 87 -8.60 31.60 -12.52
C LEU A 87 -9.58 30.84 -11.63
N GLU A 88 -10.83 31.29 -11.53
CA GLU A 88 -11.88 30.60 -10.78
C GLU A 88 -12.11 29.18 -11.32
N ARG A 89 -12.19 29.05 -12.66
CA ARG A 89 -12.32 27.74 -13.32
C ARG A 89 -11.09 26.85 -13.05
N ARG A 90 -9.87 27.40 -13.11
CA ARG A 90 -8.64 26.66 -12.80
C ARG A 90 -8.60 26.19 -11.34
N MET A 91 -8.90 27.08 -10.38
CA MET A 91 -8.91 26.76 -8.96
C MET A 91 -9.93 25.68 -8.60
N LYS A 92 -11.09 25.67 -9.25
CA LYS A 92 -12.12 24.63 -9.08
C LYS A 92 -11.59 23.21 -9.34
N HIS A 93 -10.65 23.06 -10.27
CA HIS A 93 -10.06 21.75 -10.62
C HIS A 93 -8.73 21.50 -9.89
N LEU A 94 -7.98 22.54 -9.56
CA LEU A 94 -6.71 22.43 -8.81
C LEU A 94 -6.93 22.03 -7.35
N LEU A 95 -7.95 22.56 -6.67
CA LEU A 95 -8.21 22.27 -5.26
C LEU A 95 -8.47 20.78 -4.97
N PRO A 96 -9.35 20.08 -5.73
CA PRO A 96 -9.52 18.63 -5.60
C PRO A 96 -8.22 17.84 -5.84
N LEU A 97 -7.42 18.27 -6.82
CA LEU A 97 -6.15 17.62 -7.15
C LEU A 97 -5.16 17.71 -5.98
N ILE A 98 -5.04 18.89 -5.34
CA ILE A 98 -4.20 19.08 -4.14
C ILE A 98 -4.67 18.15 -3.01
N GLY A 99 -5.98 18.10 -2.74
CA GLY A 99 -6.52 17.22 -1.69
C GLY A 99 -6.25 15.74 -1.94
N LYS A 100 -6.40 15.28 -3.20
CA LYS A 100 -6.12 13.90 -3.60
C LYS A 100 -4.62 13.58 -3.51
N ARG A 101 -3.75 14.52 -3.85
CA ARG A 101 -2.29 14.38 -3.67
C ARG A 101 -1.91 14.23 -2.20
N GLU A 102 -2.41 15.08 -1.30
CA GLU A 102 -2.10 14.96 0.12
C GLU A 102 -2.57 13.60 0.69
N ARG A 103 -3.75 13.13 0.27
CA ARG A 103 -4.20 11.76 0.62
C ARG A 103 -3.24 10.70 0.10
N LEU A 104 -2.86 10.77 -1.19
CA LEU A 104 -1.94 9.81 -1.80
C LEU A 104 -0.59 9.78 -1.08
N ARG A 105 -0.03 10.95 -0.76
CA ARG A 105 1.23 11.10 -0.04
C ARG A 105 1.16 10.49 1.36
N ASN A 106 0.07 10.74 2.09
CA ASN A 106 -0.12 10.15 3.41
C ASN A 106 -0.23 8.62 3.35
N LEU A 107 -0.94 8.09 2.36
CA LEU A 107 -1.03 6.64 2.15
C LEU A 107 0.31 6.05 1.72
N ALA A 108 1.07 6.74 0.86
CA ALA A 108 2.41 6.32 0.45
C ALA A 108 3.35 6.18 1.66
N LEU A 109 3.31 7.10 2.62
CA LEU A 109 4.11 7.01 3.85
C LEU A 109 3.76 5.78 4.71
N GLY A 110 2.52 5.29 4.63
CA GLY A 110 2.06 4.09 5.33
C GLY A 110 2.41 2.77 4.62
N LEU A 111 2.77 2.81 3.33
CA LEU A 111 3.15 1.60 2.60
C LEU A 111 4.46 1.02 3.15
N LEU A 112 4.54 -0.30 3.21
CA LEU A 112 5.78 -1.00 3.55
C LEU A 112 6.80 -0.99 2.39
N TRP A 113 6.32 -0.96 1.15
CA TRP A 113 7.13 -1.09 -0.07
C TRP A 113 7.79 0.22 -0.51
N GLU A 114 9.12 0.27 -0.41
CA GLU A 114 9.91 1.44 -0.75
C GLU A 114 9.86 1.81 -2.22
N ASP A 115 9.88 0.81 -3.11
CA ASP A 115 9.76 1.00 -4.56
C ASP A 115 8.46 1.69 -4.96
N LEU A 116 7.34 1.36 -4.32
CA LEU A 116 6.07 2.06 -4.55
C LEU A 116 6.14 3.51 -4.06
N ARG A 117 6.77 3.78 -2.91
CA ARG A 117 6.94 5.15 -2.42
C ARG A 117 7.80 5.97 -3.36
N GLU A 118 8.93 5.42 -3.80
CA GLU A 118 9.86 6.09 -4.72
C GLU A 118 9.21 6.37 -6.08
N ALA A 119 8.46 5.41 -6.62
CA ALA A 119 7.77 5.55 -7.90
C ALA A 119 6.70 6.67 -7.90
N THR A 120 6.19 7.07 -6.73
CA THR A 120 5.23 8.19 -6.63
C THR A 120 5.87 9.58 -6.62
N LYS A 121 7.18 9.69 -6.42
CA LYS A 121 7.86 11.00 -6.30
C LYS A 121 7.65 11.92 -7.52
N PRO A 122 7.77 11.45 -8.78
CA PRO A 122 7.60 12.35 -9.92
C PRO A 122 6.15 12.83 -10.06
N LEU A 123 5.17 12.03 -9.63
CA LEU A 123 3.77 12.43 -9.58
C LEU A 123 3.54 13.49 -8.49
N ASP A 124 4.15 13.32 -7.32
CA ASP A 124 4.10 14.30 -6.22
C ASP A 124 4.73 15.64 -6.64
N GLU A 125 5.88 15.58 -7.31
CA GLU A 125 6.59 16.73 -7.87
C GLU A 125 5.73 17.45 -8.92
N LEU A 126 5.17 16.71 -9.88
CA LEU A 126 4.30 17.27 -10.91
C LEU A 126 3.11 18.01 -10.28
N ILE A 127 2.41 17.40 -9.32
CA ILE A 127 1.26 18.06 -8.69
C ILE A 127 1.69 19.27 -7.84
N GLN A 128 2.86 19.21 -7.19
CA GLN A 128 3.43 20.37 -6.49
C GLN A 128 3.74 21.53 -7.44
N LEU A 129 4.35 21.27 -8.59
CA LEU A 129 4.62 22.29 -9.61
C LEU A 129 3.33 22.93 -10.14
N LEU A 130 2.30 22.11 -10.40
CA LEU A 130 0.99 22.61 -10.83
C LEU A 130 0.30 23.48 -9.76
N ARG A 131 0.51 23.17 -8.48
CA ARG A 131 0.06 23.99 -7.35
C ARG A 131 0.80 25.32 -7.28
N ASP A 132 2.10 25.31 -7.53
CA ASP A 132 2.97 26.49 -7.48
C ASP A 132 2.90 27.36 -8.74
N ASP A 133 1.93 27.08 -9.63
CA ASP A 133 1.75 27.75 -10.92
C ASP A 133 2.92 27.60 -11.90
N LYS A 134 3.73 26.55 -11.71
CA LYS A 134 4.88 26.21 -12.56
C LYS A 134 4.49 25.21 -13.64
N VAL A 135 3.56 25.64 -14.50
CA VAL A 135 2.93 24.74 -15.47
C VAL A 135 3.92 24.23 -16.51
N VAL A 136 4.85 25.07 -16.98
CA VAL A 136 5.88 24.68 -17.97
C VAL A 136 6.80 23.61 -17.39
N GLU A 137 7.25 23.78 -16.15
CA GLU A 137 8.08 22.80 -15.45
C GLU A 137 7.31 21.51 -15.17
N ALA A 138 6.03 21.60 -14.81
CA ALA A 138 5.19 20.41 -14.63
C ALA A 138 5.04 19.60 -15.93
N PHE A 139 4.93 20.26 -17.08
CA PHE A 139 4.96 19.59 -18.39
C PHE A 139 6.32 18.96 -18.67
N ALA A 140 7.43 19.64 -18.35
CA ALA A 140 8.76 19.06 -18.50
C ALA A 140 8.95 17.79 -17.66
N VAL A 141 8.44 17.76 -16.42
CA VAL A 141 8.44 16.55 -15.58
C VAL A 141 7.59 15.43 -16.20
N HIS A 142 6.41 15.78 -16.73
CA HIS A 142 5.56 14.81 -17.42
C HIS A 142 6.24 14.21 -18.67
N GLU A 143 6.91 15.05 -19.47
CA GLU A 143 7.67 14.62 -20.65
C GLU A 143 8.92 13.82 -20.31
N ALA A 144 9.57 14.10 -19.18
CA ALA A 144 10.71 13.32 -18.70
C ALA A 144 10.31 11.93 -18.19
N HIS A 145 9.04 11.74 -17.82
CA HIS A 145 8.50 10.50 -17.27
C HIS A 145 7.20 10.06 -17.96
N PRO A 146 7.22 9.79 -19.28
CA PRO A 146 6.01 9.47 -20.06
C PRO A 146 5.35 8.17 -19.58
N ASP A 147 6.15 7.21 -19.11
CA ASP A 147 5.69 5.89 -18.67
C ASP A 147 5.40 5.82 -17.17
N MET A 148 5.39 6.95 -16.45
CA MET A 148 5.23 6.98 -14.98
C MET A 148 3.96 6.26 -14.52
N THR A 149 2.83 6.51 -15.19
CA THR A 149 1.56 5.89 -14.86
C THR A 149 1.59 4.37 -15.09
N ASP A 150 2.12 3.93 -16.23
CA ASP A 150 2.23 2.51 -16.56
C ASP A 150 3.17 1.79 -15.59
N HIS A 151 4.28 2.43 -15.23
CA HIS A 151 5.22 1.90 -14.24
C HIS A 151 4.58 1.73 -12.86
N LEU A 152 3.84 2.74 -12.37
CA LEU A 152 3.12 2.66 -11.11
C LEU A 152 2.05 1.56 -11.11
N VAL A 153 1.26 1.45 -12.19
CA VAL A 153 0.25 0.40 -12.34
C VAL A 153 0.92 -0.99 -12.35
N HIS A 154 2.04 -1.13 -13.04
CA HIS A 154 2.80 -2.37 -13.08
C HIS A 154 3.30 -2.78 -11.70
N LEU A 155 3.92 -1.85 -10.96
CA LEU A 155 4.43 -2.11 -9.61
C LEU A 155 3.31 -2.50 -8.64
N ILE A 156 2.17 -1.80 -8.66
CA ILE A 156 1.01 -2.17 -7.84
C ILE A 156 0.52 -3.58 -8.19
N GLY A 157 0.44 -3.89 -9.49
CA GLY A 157 0.05 -5.22 -9.98
C GLY A 157 1.03 -6.32 -9.56
N GLN A 158 2.33 -6.03 -9.55
CA GLN A 158 3.36 -6.94 -9.06
C GLN A 158 3.24 -7.17 -7.54
N ARG A 159 3.20 -6.09 -6.74
CA ARG A 159 3.10 -6.21 -5.27
C ARG A 159 1.81 -6.90 -4.82
N ARG A 160 0.71 -6.66 -5.53
CA ARG A 160 -0.55 -7.40 -5.30
C ARG A 160 -0.38 -8.89 -5.56
N ARG A 161 0.26 -9.29 -6.67
CA ARG A 161 0.53 -10.71 -6.97
C ARG A 161 1.40 -11.34 -5.91
N GLU A 162 2.50 -10.68 -5.53
CA GLU A 162 3.40 -11.17 -4.47
C GLU A 162 2.66 -11.38 -3.13
N LEU A 163 1.77 -10.47 -2.73
CA LEU A 163 0.95 -10.63 -1.54
C LEU A 163 -0.01 -11.82 -1.60
N VAL A 164 -0.62 -12.04 -2.76
CA VAL A 164 -1.56 -13.16 -2.98
C VAL A 164 -0.83 -14.50 -3.06
N GLU A 165 0.32 -14.55 -3.75
CA GLU A 165 1.13 -15.76 -3.89
C GLU A 165 1.77 -16.17 -2.56
N THR A 166 2.12 -15.20 -1.72
CA THR A 166 2.70 -15.43 -0.38
C THR A 166 1.64 -15.42 0.73
N TYR A 167 0.36 -15.58 0.38
CA TYR A 167 -0.71 -15.61 1.37
C TYR A 167 -0.54 -16.83 2.30
N PRO A 168 -0.58 -16.65 3.63
CA PRO A 168 -0.26 -17.73 4.56
C PRO A 168 -1.39 -18.75 4.59
N THR A 169 -1.12 -19.93 4.05
CA THR A 169 -1.97 -21.13 4.19
C THR A 169 -1.50 -22.02 5.35
N SER A 170 -0.35 -21.70 5.96
CA SER A 170 0.22 -22.39 7.11
C SER A 170 1.07 -21.42 7.95
N VAL A 171 1.29 -21.74 9.23
CA VAL A 171 2.19 -20.97 10.10
C VAL A 171 3.63 -21.27 9.65
N PRO A 172 4.48 -20.26 9.40
CA PRO A 172 5.88 -20.50 9.09
C PRO A 172 6.54 -21.28 10.23
N MET A 173 7.04 -22.48 9.95
CA MET A 173 7.80 -23.25 10.94
C MET A 173 9.10 -22.50 11.24
N THR A 174 9.13 -21.74 12.33
CA THR A 174 10.39 -21.40 12.98
C THR A 174 11.04 -22.73 13.38
N PRO A 175 12.30 -23.02 12.98
CA PRO A 175 12.98 -24.20 13.47
C PRO A 175 12.97 -24.11 14.98
N PHE A 176 12.32 -25.09 15.63
CA PHE A 176 12.25 -25.20 17.07
C PHE A 176 13.65 -24.91 17.64
N ARG A 177 13.80 -23.77 18.34
CA ARG A 177 14.92 -23.60 19.26
C ARG A 177 14.71 -24.67 20.31
N TYR A 178 15.38 -25.80 20.14
CA TYR A 178 15.60 -26.76 21.21
C TYR A 178 16.17 -25.95 22.38
N TRP A 179 15.34 -25.78 23.41
CA TRP A 179 15.82 -25.37 24.71
C TRP A 179 16.85 -26.41 25.14
N PRO A 180 18.08 -26.03 25.56
CA PRO A 180 19.04 -27.01 26.02
C PRO A 180 18.48 -27.60 27.33
N SER A 181 17.98 -28.83 27.25
CA SER A 181 17.76 -29.65 28.43
C SER A 181 19.11 -29.85 29.09
N GLN A 182 19.28 -29.18 30.23
CA GLN A 182 20.13 -29.55 31.37
C GLN A 182 21.05 -30.76 31.09
N ASN A 183 22.33 -30.48 30.86
CA ASN A 183 23.37 -31.44 31.21
C ASN A 183 23.40 -31.51 32.74
N ALA A 184 22.61 -32.43 33.29
CA ALA A 184 22.80 -32.92 34.63
C ALA A 184 23.98 -33.92 34.60
N SER A 185 25.03 -33.56 35.34
CA SER A 185 25.93 -34.45 36.10
C SER A 185 26.61 -35.62 35.37
N SER A 186 27.93 -35.51 35.24
CA SER A 186 28.87 -36.56 35.63
C SER A 186 30.03 -35.91 36.36
#